data_AF-A0A7L3NJW7-F1
#
_entry.id   AF-A0A7L3NJW7-F1
#
_cell.length_a   1.000
_cell.length_b   1.000
_cell.length_c   1.000
_cell.angle_alpha   90.00
_cell.angle_beta   90.00
_cell.angle_gamma   90.00
#
_symmetry.space_group_name_H-M   'P 1'
#
loop_
_entity.id
_entity.type
_entity.pdbx_description
1 polymer ?
#
loop_
_entity_poly.entity_id
_entity_poly.type
_entity_poly.pdbx_seq_one_letter_code
_entity_poly.pdbx_strand_id
1 'polypeptide(L)'
;AIGRLCEKCDGKCVICDSYVRPCTLVRICDECNYGSYQGRCVICGGPGVSDAYYCKECTIQEKDVDGCPKIVNLGSSKTDLFYERKK
;
A
#
# COMPACT_ATOMS: atom_id res chain seq x y z
N ALA A 1 -1.42 -13.43 0.32
CA ALA A 1 -2.53 -12.86 1.12
C ALA A 1 -3.17 -11.63 0.44
N ILE A 2 -4.26 -11.07 0.97
CA ILE A 2 -4.89 -9.82 0.47
C ILE A 2 -4.18 -8.60 1.07
N GLY A 3 -3.83 -7.63 0.22
CA GLY A 3 -3.27 -6.35 0.65
C GLY A 3 -4.32 -5.45 1.31
N ARG A 4 -3.91 -4.69 2.33
CA ARG A 4 -4.78 -3.77 3.09
C ARG A 4 -4.30 -2.32 2.99
N LEU A 5 -5.18 -1.35 3.16
CA LEU A 5 -4.86 0.07 3.28
C LEU A 5 -5.30 0.60 4.65
N CYS A 6 -4.55 1.54 5.22
CA CYS A 6 -4.99 2.27 6.41
C CYS A 6 -5.95 3.39 6.03
N GLU A 7 -6.63 3.99 7.01
CA GLU A 7 -7.57 5.10 6.82
C GLU A 7 -6.97 6.28 6.04
N LYS A 8 -5.68 6.59 6.23
CA LYS A 8 -5.00 7.70 5.54
C LYS A 8 -4.66 7.41 4.08
N CYS A 9 -4.65 6.13 3.70
CA CYS A 9 -4.33 5.66 2.36
C CYS A 9 -5.55 5.06 1.68
N ASP A 10 -6.73 5.12 2.30
CA ASP A 10 -7.92 4.43 1.84
C ASP A 10 -8.34 4.89 0.44
N GLY A 11 -8.82 3.93 -0.37
CA GLY A 11 -9.24 4.16 -1.76
C GLY A 11 -8.11 4.43 -2.76
N LYS A 12 -6.85 4.56 -2.34
CA LYS A 12 -5.72 4.77 -3.25
C LYS A 12 -5.34 3.51 -4.02
N CYS A 13 -5.11 3.68 -5.31
CA CYS A 13 -4.37 2.73 -6.12
C CYS A 13 -2.95 2.58 -5.58
N VAL A 14 -2.50 1.35 -5.36
CA VAL A 14 -1.18 1.07 -4.75
C VAL A 14 0.02 1.43 -5.63
N ILE A 15 -0.20 1.78 -6.91
CA ILE A 15 0.86 2.12 -7.87
C ILE A 15 0.88 3.60 -8.20
N CYS A 16 -0.26 4.19 -8.57
CA CYS A 16 -0.33 5.56 -9.06
C CYS A 16 -1.01 6.54 -8.10
N ASP A 17 -1.38 6.10 -6.89
CA ASP A 17 -2.09 6.89 -5.87
C ASP A 17 -3.46 7.46 -6.30
N SER A 18 -4.00 7.05 -7.45
CA SER A 18 -5.32 7.46 -7.93
C SER A 18 -6.45 6.89 -7.07
N TYR A 19 -7.51 7.67 -6.86
CA TYR A 19 -8.69 7.26 -6.06
C TYR A 19 -9.86 6.73 -6.89
N VAL A 20 -9.71 6.61 -8.21
CA VAL A 20 -10.82 6.33 -9.11
C VAL A 20 -10.68 4.98 -9.80
N ARG A 21 -11.85 4.35 -10.04
CA ARG A 21 -12.00 3.13 -10.83
C ARG A 21 -11.14 1.96 -10.32
N PRO A 22 -11.31 1.51 -9.06
CA PRO A 22 -10.68 0.27 -8.60
C PRO A 22 -11.15 -0.91 -9.48
N CYS A 23 -10.22 -1.80 -9.83
CA CYS A 23 -10.47 -2.89 -10.78
C CYS A 23 -9.98 -4.24 -10.25
N THR A 24 -8.68 -4.37 -9.96
CA THR A 24 -8.09 -5.63 -9.50
C THR A 24 -7.75 -5.56 -8.02
N LEU A 25 -8.06 -6.61 -7.27
CA LEU A 25 -7.76 -6.72 -5.84
C LEU A 25 -6.28 -7.04 -5.61
N VAL A 26 -5.62 -6.31 -4.71
CA VAL A 26 -4.16 -6.43 -4.49
C VAL A 26 -3.82 -7.70 -3.73
N ARG A 27 -2.84 -8.44 -4.23
CA ARG A 27 -2.25 -9.60 -3.55
C ARG A 27 -0.84 -9.28 -3.07
N ILE A 28 -0.52 -9.71 -1.86
CA ILE A 28 0.81 -9.58 -1.25
C ILE A 28 1.43 -10.96 -1.02
N CYS A 29 2.75 -11.04 -1.11
CA CYS A 29 3.51 -12.25 -0.83
C CYS A 29 3.43 -12.65 0.66
N ASP A 30 3.79 -13.89 0.97
CA ASP A 30 3.65 -14.44 2.31
C ASP A 30 4.62 -13.80 3.31
N GLU A 31 5.84 -13.45 2.88
CA GLU A 31 6.82 -12.74 3.70
C GLU A 31 6.28 -11.38 4.16
N CYS A 32 5.67 -10.62 3.25
CA CYS A 32 5.05 -9.32 3.56
C CYS A 32 3.77 -9.43 4.41
N ASN A 33 3.26 -10.63 4.64
CA ASN A 33 2.08 -10.92 5.46
C ASN A 33 2.40 -11.90 6.59
N TYR A 34 3.63 -11.90 7.10
CA TYR A 34 4.03 -12.78 8.19
C TYR A 34 4.14 -12.03 9.54
N GLY A 35 3.68 -12.66 10.62
CA GLY A 35 3.80 -12.13 11.99
C GLY A 35 3.26 -10.71 12.16
N SER A 36 4.08 -9.80 12.69
CA SER A 36 3.70 -8.40 12.95
C SER A 36 3.38 -7.56 11.71
N TYR A 37 3.70 -8.07 10.50
CA TYR A 37 3.39 -7.44 9.21
C TYR A 37 1.98 -7.76 8.71
N GLN A 38 1.28 -8.71 9.35
CA GLN A 38 -0.10 -9.05 9.01
C GLN A 38 -1.04 -7.85 9.15
N GLY A 39 -1.93 -7.71 8.16
CA GLY A 39 -2.94 -6.64 8.16
C GLY A 39 -2.35 -5.23 8.11
N ARG A 40 -1.09 -5.05 7.73
CA ARG A 40 -0.46 -3.72 7.61
C ARG A 40 -0.72 -3.09 6.25
N CYS A 41 -0.93 -1.77 6.25
CA CYS A 41 -1.12 -0.96 5.06
C CYS A 41 0.01 -1.15 4.04
N VAL A 42 -0.35 -1.44 2.79
CA VAL A 42 0.60 -1.71 1.68
C VAL A 42 1.50 -0.52 1.38
N ILE A 43 1.00 0.71 1.56
CA ILE A 43 1.71 1.95 1.22
C ILE A 43 2.57 2.46 2.39
N CYS A 44 2.03 2.44 3.61
CA CYS A 44 2.64 3.17 4.73
C CYS A 44 3.03 2.33 5.94
N GLY A 45 2.66 1.05 5.99
CA GLY A 45 2.92 0.17 7.14
C GLY A 45 2.04 0.41 8.37
N GLY A 46 1.09 1.36 8.32
CA GLY A 46 0.09 1.57 9.37
C GLY A 46 -0.91 0.41 9.53
N PRO A 47 -1.81 0.45 10.52
CA PRO A 47 -2.86 -0.57 10.68
C PRO A 47 -3.82 -0.53 9.48
N GLY A 48 -4.00 -1.66 8.80
CA GLY A 48 -4.88 -1.78 7.64
C GLY A 48 -6.34 -1.96 8.05
N VAL A 49 -7.24 -1.28 7.36
CA VAL A 49 -8.67 -1.22 7.63
C VAL A 49 -9.46 -1.72 6.42
N SER A 50 -9.16 -1.21 5.22
CA SER A 50 -9.82 -1.60 3.97
C SER A 50 -8.93 -2.49 3.10
N ASP A 51 -9.53 -3.15 2.11
CA ASP A 51 -8.80 -3.94 1.11
C ASP A 51 -8.21 -3.01 0.04
N ALA A 52 -7.00 -3.34 -0.41
CA ALA A 52 -6.27 -2.57 -1.41
C ALA A 52 -6.63 -2.99 -2.84
N TYR A 53 -6.68 -2.02 -3.76
CA TYR A 53 -7.00 -2.25 -5.17
C TYR A 53 -5.98 -1.58 -6.10
N TYR A 54 -5.78 -2.17 -7.28
CA TYR A 54 -5.22 -1.51 -8.45
C TYR A 54 -6.34 -0.81 -9.22
N CYS A 55 -6.08 0.40 -9.71
CA CYS A 55 -7.02 1.09 -10.59
C CYS A 55 -7.03 0.44 -11.98
N LYS A 56 -8.13 0.66 -12.72
CA LYS A 56 -8.33 0.10 -14.06
C LYS A 56 -7.20 0.44 -15.04
N GLU A 57 -6.62 1.63 -14.94
CA GLU A 57 -5.50 2.03 -15.80
C GLU A 57 -4.24 1.22 -15.53
N CYS A 58 -3.91 0.98 -14.25
CA CYS A 58 -2.77 0.16 -13.87
C CYS A 58 -2.96 -1.29 -14.31
N THR A 59 -4.17 -1.83 -14.21
CA THR A 59 -4.50 -3.16 -14.71
C THR A 59 -4.39 -3.28 -16.23
N ILE A 60 -4.85 -2.28 -16.99
CA ILE A 60 -4.74 -2.29 -18.47
C ILE A 60 -3.26 -2.20 -18.91
N GLN A 61 -2.43 -1.52 -18.13
CA GLN A 61 -0.99 -1.44 -18.36
C GLN A 61 -0.21 -2.63 -17.79
N GLU A 62 -0.90 -3.67 -17.29
CA GLU A 62 -0.31 -4.88 -16.69
C GLU A 62 0.60 -4.60 -15.49
N LYS A 63 0.43 -3.46 -14.81
CA LYS A 63 1.23 -3.11 -13.61
C LYS A 63 0.82 -3.91 -12.38
N ASP A 64 -0.30 -4.62 -12.43
CA ASP A 64 -0.78 -5.49 -11.35
C ASP A 64 -0.15 -6.88 -11.35
N VAL A 65 0.65 -7.23 -12.39
CA VAL A 65 1.35 -8.52 -12.48
C VAL A 65 2.85 -8.45 -12.17
N ASP A 66 3.39 -7.26 -11.86
CA ASP A 66 4.82 -7.05 -11.56
C ASP A 66 5.29 -7.77 -10.27
N GLY A 67 4.37 -8.07 -9.35
CA GLY A 67 4.66 -8.77 -8.10
C GLY A 67 4.00 -8.14 -6.88
N CYS A 68 4.60 -8.33 -5.71
CA CYS A 68 4.07 -7.80 -4.44
C CYS A 68 4.31 -6.28 -4.34
N PRO A 69 3.26 -5.42 -4.32
CA PRO A 69 3.43 -3.97 -4.32
C PRO A 69 3.69 -3.39 -2.92
N LYS A 70 4.10 -4.21 -1.94
CA LYS A 70 4.30 -3.77 -0.56
C LYS A 70 5.54 -2.89 -0.46
N ILE A 71 5.36 -1.65 -0.02
CA ILE A 71 6.49 -0.75 0.26
C ILE A 71 7.17 -1.21 1.55
N VAL A 72 8.41 -1.66 1.44
CA VAL A 72 9.22 -2.15 2.56
C VAL A 72 9.95 -1.04 3.30
N ASN A 73 10.33 0.03 2.59
CA ASN A 73 11.14 1.12 3.15
C ASN A 73 10.25 2.27 3.65
N LEU A 74 10.62 2.84 4.80
CA LEU A 74 10.07 4.11 5.25
C LEU A 74 10.89 5.25 4.64
N GLY A 75 10.33 5.97 3.67
CA GLY A 75 11.03 7.08 2.99
C GLY A 75 11.39 8.25 3.90
N SER A 76 12.40 9.02 3.49
CA SER A 76 12.99 10.13 4.26
C SER A 76 11.98 11.19 4.69
N SER A 77 11.00 11.51 3.85
CA SER A 77 9.99 12.53 4.17
C SER A 77 9.26 12.28 5.49
N LYS A 78 9.04 11.02 5.88
CA LYS A 78 8.42 10.69 7.17
C LYS A 78 9.40 10.75 8.32
N THR A 79 10.66 10.38 8.10
CA THR A 79 11.70 10.46 9.13
C THR A 79 12.02 11.92 9.44
N ASP A 80 12.11 12.76 8.41
CA ASP A 80 12.42 14.18 8.54
C ASP A 80 11.32 14.90 9.32
N LEU A 81 10.05 14.67 8.95
CA LEU A 81 8.88 15.21 9.66
C LEU A 81 8.83 14.80 11.15
N PHE A 82 9.33 13.62 11.49
CA PHE A 82 9.41 13.17 12.88
C PHE A 82 10.44 13.96 13.68
N TYR A 83 11.62 14.22 13.10
CA TYR A 83 12.67 15.01 13.75
C TYR A 83 12.31 16.49 13.82
N GLU A 84 11.67 17.04 12.79
CA GLU A 84 11.18 18.43 12.78
C GLU A 84 10.15 18.69 13.89
N ARG A 85 9.22 17.75 14.14
CA ARG A 85 8.21 17.87 15.20
C ARG A 85 8.77 17.74 16.63
N LYS A 86 9.99 17.22 16.77
CA LYS A 86 10.68 17.08 18.06
C LYS A 86 11.56 18.28 18.41
N LYS A 87 11.76 19.21 17.47
CA LYS A 87 12.43 20.49 17.68
C LYS A 87 11.44 21.48 18.29
#